data_AF-A0A0P7ZY25-F1
#
_entry.id   AF-A0A0P7ZY25-F1
#
_cell.length_a   1.000
_cell.length_b   1.000
_cell.length_c   1.000
_cell.angle_alpha   90.00
_cell.angle_beta   90.00
_cell.angle_gamma   90.00
#
_symmetry.space_group_name_H-M   'P 1'
#
loop_
_entity.id
_entity.type
_entity.pdbx_description
1 polymer ?
#
loop_
_entity_poly.entity_id
_entity_poly.type
_entity_poly.pdbx_seq_one_letter_code
_entity_poly.pdbx_strand_id
1 'polypeptide(L)'
;MRLNLFSGLLVGLLVVSGCSGSELGNTVSESLEPDPQLLEDTDTTTGTTTGTTAATPPKNPTQGSDSEAIASSTPKGPSSATSNTQTNAVGSGQYTDLNKAPEELQPYLEDLLELDLLTVRPPIAAPPASSPASNNNNSSSNNNNSNAPAKANPPAPNPDEFRPNQAITRREYARWLLATNNRFYAGEPNRRIRLGVTSSAPVFQDVPVSDPDFAAIQGLAEAGIIPSPLTGSSTALTFRPDAPLNREDLLLWKVPLDTRSPLPQATPTAVTEAWGFQDASKIEPRPLQAILADFQNGDFANIRRAFGYTTLFQPDKAATRAEAAAVLWRFGNSTESVTGQALRNPGAAVKESTDQENPGG
;
A
#
# COMPACT_ATOMS: atom_id res chain seq x y z
N MET A 1 -51.17 4.24 -52.47
CA MET A 1 -52.49 4.31 -51.81
C MET A 1 -52.83 2.94 -51.24
N ARG A 2 -52.62 2.73 -49.93
CA ARG A 2 -53.04 1.54 -49.16
C ARG A 2 -53.40 1.99 -47.73
N LEU A 3 -54.20 1.21 -47.03
CA LEU A 3 -55.03 1.60 -45.88
C LEU A 3 -54.72 0.71 -44.64
N ASN A 4 -55.16 1.15 -43.44
CA ASN A 4 -55.35 0.37 -42.19
C ASN A 4 -54.08 -0.08 -41.42
N LEU A 5 -54.08 -0.26 -40.08
CA LEU A 5 -54.88 0.26 -38.94
C LEU A 5 -54.15 -0.15 -37.60
N PHE A 6 -54.80 0.00 -36.44
CA PHE A 6 -54.36 -0.31 -35.05
C PHE A 6 -53.42 0.73 -34.41
N SER A 7 -53.72 1.43 -33.30
CA SER A 7 -54.64 1.27 -32.15
C SER A 7 -54.23 0.23 -31.09
N GLY A 8 -53.94 0.71 -29.87
CA GLY A 8 -53.57 -0.13 -28.72
C GLY A 8 -52.72 0.58 -27.66
N LEU A 9 -53.30 1.53 -26.91
CA LEU A 9 -52.68 2.14 -25.72
C LEU A 9 -53.18 1.40 -24.46
N LEU A 10 -52.29 0.93 -23.59
CA LEU A 10 -52.66 0.51 -22.24
C LEU A 10 -51.57 0.84 -21.22
N VAL A 11 -51.91 1.71 -20.25
CA VAL A 11 -51.08 2.07 -19.09
C VAL A 11 -51.54 1.22 -17.91
N GLY A 12 -50.65 0.40 -17.36
CA GLY A 12 -50.91 -0.44 -16.19
C GLY A 12 -50.35 0.17 -14.90
N LEU A 13 -51.19 0.87 -14.14
CA LEU A 13 -50.87 1.37 -12.81
C LEU A 13 -51.30 0.33 -11.77
N LEU A 14 -50.37 -0.19 -10.96
CA LEU A 14 -50.67 -1.15 -9.89
C LEU A 14 -50.49 -0.48 -8.52
N VAL A 15 -51.62 -0.16 -7.89
CA VAL A 15 -51.70 0.30 -6.49
C VAL A 15 -52.21 -0.86 -5.65
N VAL A 16 -51.49 -1.20 -4.58
CA VAL A 16 -51.94 -2.18 -3.57
C VAL A 16 -52.17 -1.45 -2.25
N SER A 17 -53.43 -1.30 -1.88
CA SER A 17 -53.84 -0.84 -0.54
C SER A 17 -53.96 -2.04 0.39
N GLY A 18 -53.44 -1.94 1.61
CA GLY A 18 -53.56 -2.98 2.64
C GLY A 18 -54.84 -2.87 3.47
N CYS A 19 -55.02 -3.83 4.40
CA CYS A 19 -55.97 -3.72 5.52
C CYS A 19 -55.65 -4.76 6.62
N SER A 20 -55.81 -4.34 7.89
CA SER A 20 -55.71 -5.13 9.14
C SER A 20 -54.36 -5.83 9.44
N GLY A 21 -53.87 -5.88 10.68
CA GLY A 21 -54.43 -5.41 11.95
C GLY A 21 -54.38 -6.53 13.00
N SER A 22 -53.38 -6.51 13.87
CA SER A 22 -53.27 -7.35 15.06
C SER A 22 -52.59 -6.57 16.17
N GLU A 23 -53.28 -6.39 17.29
CA GLU A 23 -52.70 -5.94 18.56
C GLU A 23 -51.79 -7.03 19.13
N LEU A 24 -50.70 -6.63 19.79
CA LEU A 24 -50.02 -7.26 20.95
C LEU A 24 -48.60 -6.68 21.05
N GLY A 25 -48.27 -5.99 22.15
CA GLY A 25 -46.90 -5.49 22.37
C GLY A 25 -46.74 -4.17 23.14
N ASN A 26 -47.82 -3.55 23.64
CA ASN A 26 -47.75 -2.27 24.35
C ASN A 26 -47.48 -2.46 25.85
N THR A 27 -46.24 -2.78 26.23
CA THR A 27 -45.68 -2.58 27.59
C THR A 27 -44.15 -2.55 27.50
N VAL A 28 -43.54 -1.38 27.66
CA VAL A 28 -42.34 -1.02 28.46
C VAL A 28 -41.99 0.42 28.08
N SER A 29 -42.69 1.38 28.68
CA SER A 29 -42.39 2.81 28.57
C SER A 29 -42.72 3.52 29.88
N GLU A 30 -42.20 3.00 30.99
CA GLU A 30 -42.25 3.70 32.28
C GLU A 30 -41.13 3.24 33.23
N SER A 31 -39.91 3.74 32.99
CA SER A 31 -38.88 3.80 34.04
C SER A 31 -37.68 4.68 33.64
N LEU A 32 -37.25 5.51 34.59
CA LEU A 32 -35.95 6.20 34.64
C LEU A 32 -35.75 7.44 33.72
N GLU A 33 -36.53 8.49 33.97
CA GLU A 33 -35.97 9.86 33.90
C GLU A 33 -35.19 10.16 35.19
N PRO A 34 -34.00 10.78 35.13
CA PRO A 34 -33.31 11.27 36.33
C PRO A 34 -33.84 12.65 36.78
N ASP A 35 -34.29 12.70 38.03
CA ASP A 35 -34.91 13.85 38.71
C ASP A 35 -33.96 15.06 38.90
N PRO A 36 -34.35 16.30 38.50
CA PRO A 36 -33.52 17.49 38.63
C PRO A 36 -33.91 18.41 39.81
N GLN A 37 -33.55 18.06 41.06
CA GLN A 37 -33.42 19.05 42.16
C GLN A 37 -32.77 18.49 43.44
N LEU A 38 -31.57 18.97 43.80
CA LEU A 38 -31.11 19.15 45.20
C LEU A 38 -29.98 20.19 45.25
N LEU A 39 -30.32 21.40 45.70
CA LEU A 39 -29.42 22.45 46.17
C LEU A 39 -29.99 23.05 47.46
N GLU A 40 -29.11 23.66 48.27
CA GLU A 40 -29.42 24.42 49.51
C GLU A 40 -29.95 23.56 50.69
N ASP A 41 -29.61 23.78 51.96
CA ASP A 41 -28.56 24.62 52.57
C ASP A 41 -28.32 24.18 54.04
N THR A 42 -27.14 24.45 54.63
CA THR A 42 -27.00 24.84 56.07
C THR A 42 -25.56 25.21 56.47
N ASP A 43 -25.40 26.40 57.05
CA ASP A 43 -24.14 26.98 57.56
C ASP A 43 -23.57 26.32 58.83
N THR A 44 -22.26 26.50 59.07
CA THR A 44 -21.72 27.19 60.29
C THR A 44 -20.22 27.56 60.18
N THR A 45 -19.99 28.83 59.83
CA THR A 45 -18.99 29.81 60.33
C THR A 45 -17.73 29.38 61.12
N THR A 46 -16.55 29.69 60.55
CA THR A 46 -15.42 30.54 61.09
C THR A 46 -14.15 30.25 60.25
N GLY A 47 -13.36 31.15 59.67
CA GLY A 47 -13.21 32.60 59.71
C GLY A 47 -11.76 32.96 59.33
N THR A 48 -11.53 34.11 58.67
CA THR A 48 -10.22 34.75 58.33
C THR A 48 -9.39 34.10 57.19
N THR A 49 -8.90 34.78 56.12
CA THR A 49 -9.08 36.16 55.55
C THR A 49 -8.55 36.22 54.09
N THR A 50 -9.19 37.04 53.23
CA THR A 50 -8.66 37.88 52.10
C THR A 50 -7.66 37.32 51.04
N GLY A 51 -7.77 37.63 49.74
CA GLY A 51 -8.75 38.45 49.00
C GLY A 51 -8.16 39.01 47.70
N THR A 52 -8.89 38.98 46.59
CA THR A 52 -8.50 39.55 45.27
C THR A 52 -9.71 40.26 44.67
N THR A 53 -9.51 41.46 44.11
CA THR A 53 -10.59 42.26 43.49
C THR A 53 -10.12 42.84 42.15
N ALA A 54 -11.01 42.83 41.15
CA ALA A 54 -10.77 43.36 39.80
C ALA A 54 -11.41 44.73 39.59
N ALA A 55 -10.89 45.52 38.63
CA ALA A 55 -11.61 46.61 37.95
C ALA A 55 -10.94 47.03 36.62
N THR A 56 -11.76 47.32 35.60
CA THR A 56 -11.47 47.91 34.26
C THR A 56 -11.69 49.45 34.27
N PRO A 57 -11.63 50.24 33.16
CA PRO A 57 -11.05 50.13 31.80
C PRO A 57 -10.08 51.36 31.54
N PRO A 58 -10.08 52.21 30.46
CA PRO A 58 -10.41 52.09 29.01
C PRO A 58 -9.43 52.76 27.98
N LYS A 59 -9.59 52.38 26.69
CA LYS A 59 -9.41 53.16 25.42
C LYS A 59 -8.01 53.47 24.81
N ASN A 60 -7.99 53.40 23.47
CA ASN A 60 -6.89 53.62 22.50
C ASN A 60 -6.86 55.09 21.97
N PRO A 61 -5.77 55.59 21.33
CA PRO A 61 -5.70 55.54 19.85
C PRO A 61 -4.31 55.29 19.21
N THR A 62 -4.34 55.08 17.88
CA THR A 62 -3.28 54.53 17.01
C THR A 62 -2.33 55.57 16.36
N GLN A 63 -1.18 55.08 15.87
CA GLN A 63 -0.55 55.38 14.56
C GLN A 63 0.77 56.21 14.53
N GLY A 64 1.76 55.66 13.81
CA GLY A 64 3.02 56.31 13.39
C GLY A 64 3.90 55.32 12.62
N SER A 65 4.26 55.67 11.38
CA SER A 65 5.21 54.94 10.51
C SER A 65 6.65 55.03 11.06
N ASP A 66 7.65 54.27 10.61
CA ASP A 66 8.36 54.43 9.33
C ASP A 66 9.11 53.16 8.87
N SER A 67 9.52 53.13 7.60
CA SER A 67 10.28 52.05 6.95
C SER A 67 11.65 52.54 6.48
N GLU A 68 12.72 51.75 6.69
CA GLU A 68 14.02 51.66 5.97
C GLU A 68 15.04 50.93 6.89
N ALA A 69 16.10 50.23 6.47
CA ALA A 69 16.40 49.53 5.21
C ALA A 69 17.57 48.53 5.45
N ILE A 70 17.47 47.34 4.83
CA ILE A 70 18.55 46.49 4.28
C ILE A 70 19.91 46.39 5.05
N ALA A 71 20.21 45.20 5.56
CA ALA A 71 21.59 44.68 5.63
C ALA A 71 21.62 43.18 5.29
N SER A 72 22.45 42.80 4.31
CA SER A 72 22.56 41.44 3.79
C SER A 72 23.65 40.64 4.52
N SER A 73 23.38 39.38 4.86
CA SER A 73 24.43 38.41 5.17
C SER A 73 24.02 36.98 4.77
N THR A 74 24.83 36.38 3.90
CA THR A 74 24.66 35.01 3.38
C THR A 74 25.45 34.00 4.21
N PRO A 75 24.83 32.92 4.72
CA PRO A 75 25.58 31.78 5.24
C PRO A 75 26.08 30.89 4.09
N LYS A 76 27.40 30.76 4.01
CA LYS A 76 28.12 29.91 3.07
C LYS A 76 27.90 28.42 3.40
N GLY A 77 27.16 27.70 2.55
CA GLY A 77 26.88 26.28 2.75
C GLY A 77 28.15 25.40 2.64
N PRO A 78 28.29 24.34 3.46
CA PRO A 78 29.36 23.37 3.31
C PRO A 78 29.06 22.42 2.13
N SER A 79 29.98 22.37 1.17
CA SER A 79 29.96 21.37 0.09
C SER A 79 30.23 19.99 0.68
N SER A 80 29.25 19.09 0.58
CA SER A 80 29.41 17.66 0.88
C SER A 80 29.45 16.89 -0.42
N ALA A 81 30.58 16.27 -0.73
CA ALA A 81 30.76 15.48 -1.94
C ALA A 81 29.81 14.28 -1.96
N THR A 82 28.93 14.23 -2.97
CA THR A 82 28.08 13.05 -3.19
C THR A 82 28.93 11.92 -3.75
N SER A 83 29.31 10.98 -2.89
CA SER A 83 29.85 9.68 -3.31
C SER A 83 28.76 8.89 -4.02
N ASN A 84 28.62 9.09 -5.33
CA ASN A 84 27.76 8.29 -6.18
C ASN A 84 28.32 6.86 -6.28
N THR A 85 27.89 5.97 -5.38
CA THR A 85 28.02 4.53 -5.60
C THR A 85 27.01 4.13 -6.68
N GLN A 86 27.39 4.36 -7.92
CA GLN A 86 26.60 4.08 -9.11
C GLN A 86 26.50 2.57 -9.29
N THR A 87 25.44 1.96 -8.74
CA THR A 87 25.09 0.57 -9.04
C THR A 87 24.72 0.51 -10.51
N ASN A 88 25.55 -0.13 -11.34
CA ASN A 88 25.29 -0.33 -12.76
C ASN A 88 23.97 -1.09 -12.95
N ALA A 89 22.89 -0.36 -13.22
CA ALA A 89 21.63 -0.91 -13.64
C ALA A 89 21.80 -1.48 -15.06
N VAL A 90 21.42 -2.74 -15.22
CA VAL A 90 21.46 -3.44 -16.49
C VAL A 90 20.10 -3.25 -17.15
N GLY A 91 20.06 -2.70 -18.37
CA GLY A 91 18.80 -2.35 -19.05
C GLY A 91 18.05 -3.57 -19.59
N SER A 92 16.78 -3.40 -19.95
CA SER A 92 15.88 -4.46 -20.47
C SER A 92 16.55 -5.40 -21.49
N GLY A 93 17.14 -4.84 -22.56
CA GLY A 93 17.80 -5.60 -23.62
C GLY A 93 19.17 -6.21 -23.28
N GLN A 94 19.61 -6.18 -22.02
CA GLN A 94 20.88 -6.74 -21.56
C GLN A 94 20.70 -7.99 -20.67
N TYR A 95 19.46 -8.31 -20.25
CA TYR A 95 19.19 -9.51 -19.47
C TYR A 95 18.99 -10.73 -20.39
N THR A 96 19.76 -11.79 -20.14
CA THR A 96 19.78 -12.98 -21.01
C THR A 96 18.64 -13.97 -20.74
N ASP A 97 17.82 -13.72 -19.70
CA ASP A 97 16.90 -14.72 -19.16
C ASP A 97 15.46 -14.29 -18.90
N LEU A 98 15.03 -13.14 -19.44
CA LEU A 98 13.64 -12.68 -19.35
C LEU A 98 12.63 -13.67 -19.94
N ASN A 99 13.03 -14.38 -21.00
CA ASN A 99 12.25 -15.44 -21.64
C ASN A 99 11.97 -16.67 -20.73
N LYS A 100 12.58 -16.76 -19.53
CA LYS A 100 12.21 -17.76 -18.53
C LYS A 100 10.92 -17.41 -17.78
N ALA A 101 10.45 -16.16 -17.86
CA ALA A 101 9.17 -15.76 -17.27
C ALA A 101 8.00 -16.42 -18.04
N PRO A 102 6.83 -16.64 -17.41
CA PRO A 102 5.59 -16.97 -18.14
C PRO A 102 5.34 -15.94 -19.25
N GLU A 103 4.88 -16.40 -20.42
CA GLU A 103 4.77 -15.60 -21.64
C GLU A 103 3.91 -14.35 -21.43
N GLU A 104 2.82 -14.49 -20.68
CA GLU A 104 1.87 -13.43 -20.33
C GLU A 104 2.49 -12.33 -19.45
N LEU A 105 3.59 -12.61 -18.75
CA LEU A 105 4.26 -11.66 -17.85
C LEU A 105 5.48 -10.98 -18.51
N GLN A 106 5.96 -11.48 -19.65
CA GLN A 106 7.14 -10.92 -20.34
C GLN A 106 6.97 -9.45 -20.76
N PRO A 107 5.83 -8.99 -21.33
CA PRO A 107 5.64 -7.58 -21.69
C PRO A 107 5.74 -6.62 -20.50
N TYR A 108 5.26 -7.05 -19.32
CA TYR A 108 5.32 -6.25 -18.10
C TYR A 108 6.76 -6.06 -17.59
N LEU A 109 7.59 -7.09 -17.76
CA LEU A 109 9.02 -7.02 -17.45
C LEU A 109 9.73 -6.07 -18.40
N GLU A 110 9.53 -6.22 -19.72
CA GLU A 110 10.16 -5.38 -20.73
C GLU A 110 9.89 -3.88 -20.51
N ASP A 111 8.63 -3.51 -20.31
CA ASP A 111 8.24 -2.11 -20.08
C ASP A 111 8.91 -1.52 -18.83
N LEU A 112 8.84 -2.22 -17.70
CA LEU A 112 9.34 -1.70 -16.42
C LEU A 112 10.88 -1.75 -16.33
N LEU A 113 11.54 -2.66 -17.05
CA LEU A 113 13.00 -2.70 -17.17
C LEU A 113 13.53 -1.58 -18.08
N GLU A 114 12.82 -1.22 -19.15
CA GLU A 114 13.20 -0.08 -19.99
C GLU A 114 13.00 1.26 -19.27
N LEU A 115 12.08 1.31 -18.32
CA LEU A 115 11.87 2.44 -17.41
C LEU A 115 12.85 2.49 -16.21
N ASP A 116 13.78 1.54 -16.10
CA ASP A 116 14.75 1.37 -14.99
C ASP A 116 14.11 1.17 -13.59
N LEU A 117 12.93 0.53 -13.54
CA LEU A 117 12.14 0.40 -12.31
C LEU A 117 12.39 -0.92 -11.56
N LEU A 118 12.83 -1.97 -12.25
CA LEU A 118 13.04 -3.32 -11.68
C LEU A 118 14.53 -3.63 -11.43
N THR A 119 15.28 -2.65 -10.92
CA THR A 119 16.72 -2.82 -10.67
C THR A 119 16.98 -3.96 -9.67
N VAL A 120 17.69 -4.99 -10.10
CA VAL A 120 18.14 -6.11 -9.25
C VAL A 120 19.45 -5.71 -8.56
N ARG A 121 19.57 -5.99 -7.26
CA ARG A 121 20.81 -5.80 -6.48
C ARG A 121 21.27 -7.16 -5.94
N PRO A 122 22.59 -7.42 -5.83
CA PRO A 122 23.08 -8.58 -5.10
C PRO A 122 22.59 -8.55 -3.64
N PRO A 123 22.33 -9.71 -3.00
CA PRO A 123 22.04 -9.76 -1.57
C PRO A 123 23.18 -9.12 -0.78
N ILE A 124 22.85 -8.31 0.23
CA ILE A 124 23.86 -7.81 1.16
C ILE A 124 24.47 -9.01 1.87
N ALA A 125 25.79 -9.17 1.79
CA ALA A 125 26.47 -10.23 2.53
C ALA A 125 26.21 -10.03 4.03
N ALA A 126 25.63 -11.03 4.69
CA ALA A 126 25.41 -10.97 6.12
C ALA A 126 26.74 -10.69 6.84
N PRO A 127 26.76 -9.81 7.86
CA PRO A 127 27.98 -9.57 8.63
C PRO A 127 28.50 -10.91 9.19
N PRO A 128 29.83 -11.15 9.16
CA PRO A 128 30.38 -12.44 9.55
C PRO A 128 30.03 -12.74 11.01
N ALA A 129 29.24 -13.80 11.21
CA ALA A 129 28.91 -14.28 12.54
C ALA A 129 30.22 -14.67 13.26
N SER A 130 30.48 -14.03 14.40
CA SER A 130 31.63 -14.33 15.25
C SER A 130 31.58 -15.80 15.68
N SER A 131 32.50 -16.59 15.14
CA SER A 131 32.48 -18.05 15.30
C SER A 131 32.81 -18.46 16.75
N PRO A 132 31.96 -19.25 17.42
CA PRO A 132 32.39 -20.04 18.57
C PRO A 132 33.36 -21.13 18.10
N ALA A 133 34.36 -21.44 18.92
CA ALA A 133 35.42 -22.38 18.55
C ALA A 133 34.90 -23.81 18.30
N SER A 134 35.55 -24.50 17.36
CA SER A 134 35.32 -25.91 17.06
C SER A 134 35.63 -26.80 18.27
N ASN A 135 34.75 -27.76 18.55
CA ASN A 135 35.09 -28.95 19.34
C ASN A 135 34.32 -30.16 18.77
N ASN A 136 35.05 -31.06 18.12
CA ASN A 136 34.53 -32.35 17.70
C ASN A 136 34.39 -33.27 18.92
N ASN A 137 33.27 -34.00 19.05
CA ASN A 137 33.37 -35.47 19.03
C ASN A 137 32.04 -36.25 18.98
N ASN A 138 32.13 -37.30 18.17
CA ASN A 138 31.41 -38.57 18.18
C ASN A 138 29.94 -38.66 17.71
N SER A 139 29.74 -39.67 16.86
CA SER A 139 28.49 -40.12 16.28
C SER A 139 27.72 -41.01 17.25
N SER A 140 26.41 -40.84 17.30
CA SER A 140 25.51 -41.98 17.52
C SER A 140 24.22 -41.77 16.73
N SER A 141 23.87 -42.77 15.93
CA SER A 141 22.74 -42.70 15.02
C SER A 141 21.43 -42.86 15.78
N ASN A 142 20.45 -41.98 15.53
CA ASN A 142 19.05 -42.36 15.72
C ASN A 142 18.16 -41.61 14.73
N ASN A 143 17.45 -42.37 13.89
CA ASN A 143 16.45 -41.82 12.98
C ASN A 143 15.23 -41.37 13.79
N ASN A 144 14.83 -40.10 13.64
CA ASN A 144 13.49 -39.73 13.18
C ASN A 144 13.27 -38.21 13.17
N ASN A 145 12.31 -37.82 12.35
CA ASN A 145 11.59 -36.54 12.31
C ASN A 145 12.06 -35.48 11.29
N SER A 146 11.06 -34.74 10.83
CA SER A 146 11.04 -33.75 9.76
C SER A 146 12.18 -32.74 9.80
N ASN A 147 12.95 -32.68 8.71
CA ASN A 147 13.69 -31.49 8.30
C ASN A 147 13.71 -31.42 6.77
N ALA A 148 12.80 -30.61 6.20
CA ALA A 148 13.02 -30.11 4.85
C ALA A 148 14.30 -29.24 4.89
N PRO A 149 15.26 -29.41 3.97
CA PRO A 149 16.47 -28.61 4.02
C PRO A 149 16.10 -27.14 3.83
N ALA A 150 16.56 -26.28 4.75
CA ALA A 150 16.54 -24.84 4.54
C ALA A 150 17.27 -24.57 3.22
N LYS A 151 16.52 -24.22 2.18
CA LYS A 151 17.06 -24.05 0.82
C LYS A 151 18.09 -22.92 0.89
N ALA A 152 19.36 -23.27 0.71
CA ALA A 152 20.44 -22.29 0.71
C ALA A 152 20.10 -21.13 -0.22
N ASN A 153 20.41 -19.90 0.20
CA ASN A 153 20.19 -18.72 -0.62
C ASN A 153 20.80 -18.97 -2.01
N PRO A 154 20.04 -18.73 -3.11
CA PRO A 154 20.59 -18.91 -4.45
C PRO A 154 21.84 -18.02 -4.59
N PRO A 155 22.88 -18.50 -5.31
CA PRO A 155 24.10 -17.72 -5.52
C PRO A 155 23.75 -16.36 -6.12
N ALA A 156 24.58 -15.33 -5.91
CA ALA A 156 24.29 -14.00 -6.45
C ALA A 156 23.98 -14.06 -7.97
N PRO A 157 23.06 -13.23 -8.49
CA PRO A 157 22.83 -13.16 -9.93
C PRO A 157 24.10 -12.71 -10.64
N ASN A 158 24.35 -13.26 -11.83
CA ASN A 158 25.29 -12.64 -12.76
C ASN A 158 24.75 -11.25 -13.14
N PRO A 159 25.60 -10.29 -13.56
CA PRO A 159 25.15 -8.95 -13.94
C PRO A 159 24.03 -8.95 -15.00
N ASP A 160 24.05 -9.92 -15.92
CA ASP A 160 23.10 -10.12 -17.02
C ASP A 160 21.92 -11.06 -16.68
N GLU A 161 21.72 -11.44 -15.42
CA GLU A 161 20.69 -12.40 -15.00
C GLU A 161 19.60 -11.75 -14.13
N PHE A 162 18.39 -11.60 -14.67
CA PHE A 162 17.24 -11.01 -13.94
C PHE A 162 16.56 -12.02 -13.02
N ARG A 163 16.52 -13.30 -13.43
CA ARG A 163 15.84 -14.40 -12.72
C ARG A 163 14.35 -14.13 -12.46
N PRO A 164 13.51 -14.06 -13.50
CA PRO A 164 12.09 -13.70 -13.35
C PRO A 164 11.33 -14.61 -12.38
N ASN A 165 11.69 -15.90 -12.30
CA ASN A 165 11.04 -16.88 -11.43
C ASN A 165 11.67 -17.02 -10.03
N GLN A 166 12.66 -16.17 -9.68
CA GLN A 166 13.17 -16.12 -8.31
C GLN A 166 12.15 -15.42 -7.41
N ALA A 167 11.98 -15.94 -6.18
CA ALA A 167 11.19 -15.28 -5.14
C ALA A 167 11.76 -13.88 -4.84
N ILE A 168 10.91 -12.86 -4.89
CA ILE A 168 11.30 -11.48 -4.59
C ILE A 168 11.46 -11.29 -3.08
N THR A 169 12.47 -10.53 -2.65
CA THR A 169 12.63 -10.18 -1.23
C THR A 169 11.79 -8.97 -0.85
N ARG A 170 11.49 -8.85 0.44
CA ARG A 170 10.73 -7.71 1.00
C ARG A 170 11.40 -6.36 0.71
N ARG A 171 12.74 -6.26 0.82
CA ARG A 171 13.49 -5.04 0.45
C ARG A 171 13.41 -4.72 -1.04
N GLU A 172 13.49 -5.74 -1.90
CA GLU A 172 13.50 -5.57 -3.36
C GLU A 172 12.15 -5.05 -3.83
N TYR A 173 11.05 -5.65 -3.36
CA TYR A 173 9.71 -5.16 -3.66
C TYR A 173 9.42 -3.78 -3.06
N ALA A 174 9.80 -3.50 -1.82
CA ALA A 174 9.62 -2.17 -1.21
C ALA A 174 10.27 -1.06 -2.05
N ARG A 175 11.50 -1.31 -2.54
CA ARG A 175 12.22 -0.38 -3.42
C ARG A 175 11.51 -0.23 -4.78
N TRP A 176 11.13 -1.33 -5.43
CA TRP A 176 10.41 -1.30 -6.72
C TRP A 176 9.04 -0.61 -6.62
N LEU A 177 8.28 -0.90 -5.57
CA LEU A 177 6.95 -0.34 -5.29
C LEU A 177 7.01 1.19 -5.15
N LEU A 178 7.91 1.70 -4.31
CA LEU A 178 8.07 3.14 -4.11
C LEU A 178 8.57 3.84 -5.39
N ALA A 179 9.58 3.26 -6.06
CA ALA A 179 10.15 3.83 -7.28
C ALA A 179 9.09 3.90 -8.40
N THR A 180 8.35 2.82 -8.63
CA THR A 180 7.32 2.73 -9.67
C THR A 180 6.17 3.70 -9.39
N ASN A 181 5.62 3.71 -8.16
CA ASN A 181 4.58 4.68 -7.77
C ASN A 181 5.04 6.12 -8.03
N ASN A 182 6.25 6.48 -7.59
CA ASN A 182 6.76 7.83 -7.70
C ASN A 182 7.12 8.23 -9.13
N ARG A 183 7.44 7.25 -10.00
CA ARG A 183 7.67 7.47 -11.43
C ARG A 183 6.35 7.68 -12.19
N PHE A 184 5.35 6.82 -11.95
CA PHE A 184 4.03 6.91 -12.58
C PHE A 184 3.34 8.23 -12.22
N TYR A 185 3.46 8.66 -10.95
CA TYR A 185 2.89 9.91 -10.45
C TYR A 185 3.90 11.06 -10.38
N ALA A 186 4.89 11.11 -11.28
CA ALA A 186 5.90 12.16 -11.30
C ALA A 186 5.30 13.58 -11.38
N GLY A 187 4.20 13.74 -12.12
CA GLY A 187 3.43 15.00 -12.24
C GLY A 187 2.39 15.25 -11.15
N GLU A 188 2.17 14.32 -10.21
CA GLU A 188 1.13 14.39 -9.18
C GLU A 188 1.73 14.27 -7.76
N PRO A 189 2.25 15.38 -7.17
CA PRO A 189 3.00 15.35 -5.90
C PRO A 189 2.21 14.83 -4.69
N ASN A 190 0.88 14.83 -4.77
CA ASN A 190 -0.08 14.29 -3.80
C ASN A 190 -0.22 12.75 -3.88
N ARG A 191 0.07 12.13 -5.03
CA ARG A 191 0.06 10.66 -5.19
C ARG A 191 1.44 10.03 -4.96
N ARG A 192 2.49 10.84 -4.92
CA ARG A 192 3.85 10.40 -4.58
C ARG A 192 4.04 10.14 -3.09
N ILE A 193 4.67 9.02 -2.78
CA ILE A 193 5.09 8.64 -1.42
C ILE A 193 6.43 9.33 -1.13
N ARG A 194 6.61 9.84 0.10
CA ARG A 194 7.88 10.45 0.53
C ARG A 194 8.93 9.37 0.82
N LEU A 195 10.19 9.68 0.51
CA LEU A 195 11.32 8.89 0.97
C LEU A 195 11.54 9.17 2.45
N GLY A 196 11.83 8.14 3.23
CA GLY A 196 12.28 8.30 4.62
C GLY A 196 13.62 9.03 4.68
N VAL A 197 13.77 9.91 5.67
CA VAL A 197 14.97 10.74 5.85
C VAL A 197 15.88 10.15 6.93
N THR A 198 17.20 10.26 6.75
CA THR A 198 18.19 9.70 7.71
C THR A 198 18.22 10.42 9.07
N SER A 199 17.50 11.53 9.21
CA SER A 199 17.24 12.21 10.49
C SER A 199 16.04 11.64 11.26
N SER A 200 15.20 10.80 10.64
CA SER A 200 14.11 10.09 11.33
C SER A 200 14.67 8.93 12.15
N ALA A 201 14.02 8.60 13.27
CA ALA A 201 14.25 7.33 13.96
C ALA A 201 13.79 6.15 13.06
N PRO A 202 14.59 5.09 12.90
CA PRO A 202 14.16 3.89 12.18
C PRO A 202 12.88 3.29 12.75
N VAL A 203 11.91 2.99 11.88
CA VAL A 203 10.64 2.35 12.27
C VAL A 203 10.84 0.87 12.63
N PHE A 204 11.85 0.21 12.04
CA PHE A 204 12.15 -1.21 12.25
C PHE A 204 13.55 -1.38 12.86
N GLN A 205 13.68 -2.36 13.76
CA GLN A 205 14.94 -2.62 14.50
C GLN A 205 16.06 -3.19 13.61
N ASP A 206 15.69 -3.85 12.51
CA ASP A 206 16.59 -4.54 11.57
C ASP A 206 16.83 -3.77 10.27
N VAL A 207 16.40 -2.51 10.18
CA VAL A 207 16.63 -1.62 9.03
C VAL A 207 17.24 -0.30 9.52
N PRO A 208 18.55 -0.26 9.83
CA PRO A 208 19.22 0.96 10.30
C PRO A 208 19.32 2.02 9.19
N VAL A 209 19.61 3.27 9.55
CA VAL A 209 19.79 4.40 8.60
C VAL A 209 20.90 4.18 7.56
N SER A 210 21.79 3.21 7.78
CA SER A 210 22.86 2.79 6.88
C SER A 210 22.45 1.69 5.90
N ASP A 211 21.23 1.16 5.96
CA ASP A 211 20.71 0.18 5.01
C ASP A 211 20.50 0.85 3.63
N PRO A 212 20.95 0.25 2.51
CA PRO A 212 20.87 0.85 1.18
C PRO A 212 19.44 0.99 0.63
N ASP A 213 18.45 0.37 1.26
CA ASP A 213 17.02 0.52 0.96
C ASP A 213 16.26 1.21 2.10
N PHE A 214 16.94 1.73 3.14
CA PHE A 214 16.35 2.43 4.30
C PHE A 214 15.29 3.45 3.89
N ALA A 215 15.63 4.37 2.98
CA ALA A 215 14.74 5.46 2.58
C ALA A 215 13.45 4.97 1.91
N ALA A 216 13.47 3.81 1.25
CA ALA A 216 12.27 3.22 0.65
C ALA A 216 11.41 2.50 1.70
N ILE A 217 12.03 1.68 2.55
CA ILE A 217 11.35 0.93 3.61
C ILE A 217 10.74 1.88 4.65
N GLN A 218 11.53 2.83 5.15
CA GLN A 218 11.10 3.86 6.09
C GLN A 218 9.95 4.69 5.51
N GLY A 219 10.09 5.18 4.27
CA GLY A 219 9.08 6.02 3.63
C GLY A 219 7.74 5.31 3.40
N LEU A 220 7.76 4.02 3.05
CA LEU A 220 6.55 3.20 2.95
C LEU A 220 5.90 2.91 4.32
N ALA A 221 6.70 2.77 5.38
CA ALA A 221 6.20 2.54 6.74
C ALA A 221 5.61 3.81 7.35
N GLU A 222 6.25 4.96 7.16
CA GLU A 222 5.75 6.29 7.54
C GLU A 222 4.47 6.65 6.77
N ALA A 223 4.32 6.20 5.53
CA ALA A 223 3.08 6.31 4.74
C ALA A 223 2.00 5.27 5.09
N GLY A 224 2.26 4.35 6.04
CA GLY A 224 1.31 3.32 6.47
C GLY A 224 1.03 2.21 5.44
N ILE A 225 1.82 2.12 4.37
CA ILE A 225 1.63 1.16 3.27
C ILE A 225 2.11 -0.25 3.65
N ILE A 226 3.20 -0.34 4.41
CA ILE A 226 3.73 -1.62 4.91
C ILE A 226 3.43 -1.78 6.41
N PRO A 227 3.09 -2.99 6.89
CA PRO A 227 2.84 -3.25 8.30
C PRO A 227 4.03 -2.85 9.18
N SER A 228 3.75 -2.01 10.18
CA SER A 228 4.76 -1.45 11.09
C SER A 228 4.14 -1.08 12.44
N PRO A 229 4.94 -0.73 13.47
CA PRO A 229 4.42 -0.24 14.75
C PRO A 229 3.55 1.01 14.61
N LEU A 230 3.83 1.86 13.61
CA LEU A 230 3.04 3.06 13.29
C LEU A 230 1.61 2.72 12.85
N THR A 231 1.42 1.53 12.23
CA THR A 231 0.09 1.01 11.84
C THR A 231 -0.61 0.23 12.97
N GLY A 232 -0.16 0.38 14.22
CA GLY A 232 -0.70 -0.35 15.37
C GLY A 232 -0.33 -1.86 15.40
N SER A 233 0.61 -2.31 14.57
CA SER A 233 1.09 -3.69 14.61
C SER A 233 2.23 -3.80 15.64
N SER A 234 1.86 -4.09 16.90
CA SER A 234 2.79 -4.20 18.03
C SER A 234 3.83 -5.32 17.89
N THR A 235 3.59 -6.29 17.00
CA THR A 235 4.49 -7.41 16.69
C THR A 235 5.41 -7.14 15.50
N ALA A 236 5.12 -6.14 14.65
CA ALA A 236 5.92 -5.81 13.47
C ALA A 236 7.15 -4.94 13.79
N LEU A 237 7.91 -5.32 14.82
CA LEU A 237 9.14 -4.62 15.25
C LEU A 237 10.32 -4.78 14.27
N THR A 238 10.23 -5.78 13.39
CA THR A 238 11.23 -6.09 12.36
C THR A 238 10.58 -6.13 10.98
N PHE A 239 11.29 -5.64 9.97
CA PHE A 239 10.85 -5.69 8.58
C PHE A 239 11.19 -7.02 7.90
N ARG A 240 12.28 -7.68 8.34
CA ARG A 240 12.90 -8.88 7.75
C ARG A 240 13.22 -8.68 6.26
N PRO A 241 14.10 -7.72 5.91
CA PRO A 241 14.27 -7.25 4.52
C PRO A 241 14.59 -8.35 3.51
N ASP A 242 15.42 -9.31 3.88
CA ASP A 242 15.91 -10.37 2.98
C ASP A 242 15.00 -11.62 2.93
N ALA A 243 13.92 -11.64 3.71
CA ALA A 243 12.92 -12.70 3.62
C ALA A 243 12.12 -12.58 2.31
N PRO A 244 11.63 -13.71 1.74
CA PRO A 244 10.70 -13.69 0.63
C PRO A 244 9.43 -12.91 0.98
N LEU A 245 8.90 -12.17 0.00
CA LEU A 245 7.57 -11.58 0.09
C LEU A 245 6.52 -12.62 -0.30
N ASN A 246 5.52 -12.84 0.54
CA ASN A 246 4.40 -13.74 0.23
C ASN A 246 3.32 -13.02 -0.62
N ARG A 247 2.38 -13.78 -1.20
CA ARG A 247 1.35 -13.23 -2.09
C ARG A 247 0.40 -12.28 -1.36
N GLU A 248 0.08 -12.55 -0.09
CA GLU A 248 -0.82 -11.68 0.67
C GLU A 248 -0.19 -10.30 0.99
N ASP A 249 1.10 -10.24 1.36
CA ASP A 249 1.80 -8.96 1.56
C ASP A 249 2.00 -8.20 0.24
N LEU A 250 2.29 -8.90 -0.87
CA LEU A 250 2.38 -8.29 -2.21
C LEU A 250 1.14 -7.45 -2.55
N LEU A 251 -0.04 -8.01 -2.28
CA LEU A 251 -1.32 -7.35 -2.50
C LEU A 251 -1.62 -6.30 -1.41
N LEU A 252 -1.37 -6.61 -0.14
CA LEU A 252 -1.58 -5.67 0.97
C LEU A 252 -0.83 -4.35 0.77
N TRP A 253 0.41 -4.41 0.26
CA TRP A 253 1.22 -3.21 0.05
C TRP A 253 0.86 -2.49 -1.27
N LYS A 254 0.36 -3.21 -2.29
CA LYS A 254 0.00 -2.62 -3.58
C LYS A 254 -1.35 -1.93 -3.56
N VAL A 255 -2.40 -2.64 -3.13
CA VAL A 255 -3.79 -2.24 -3.38
C VAL A 255 -4.14 -0.85 -2.81
N PRO A 256 -3.65 -0.41 -1.63
CA PRO A 256 -3.86 0.96 -1.16
C PRO A 256 -3.37 2.05 -2.12
N LEU A 257 -2.36 1.76 -2.96
CA LEU A 257 -1.83 2.68 -3.96
C LEU A 257 -2.65 2.71 -5.26
N ASP A 258 -3.48 1.68 -5.49
CA ASP A 258 -4.44 1.62 -6.59
C ASP A 258 -5.77 2.28 -6.21
N THR A 259 -6.31 1.96 -5.04
CA THR A 259 -7.62 2.46 -4.59
C THR A 259 -7.57 3.89 -4.07
N ARG A 260 -6.43 4.32 -3.52
CA ARG A 260 -6.22 5.62 -2.84
C ARG A 260 -7.28 5.93 -1.78
N SER A 261 -7.87 4.88 -1.22
CA SER A 261 -9.03 4.92 -0.33
C SER A 261 -8.82 3.92 0.81
N PRO A 262 -9.46 4.11 1.98
CA PRO A 262 -9.48 3.10 3.03
C PRO A 262 -9.94 1.75 2.48
N LEU A 263 -9.26 0.66 2.86
CA LEU A 263 -9.66 -0.68 2.44
C LEU A 263 -11.01 -1.06 3.09
N PRO A 264 -11.89 -1.79 2.39
CA PRO A 264 -13.16 -2.24 2.94
C PRO A 264 -12.93 -3.26 4.05
N GLN A 265 -13.87 -3.35 5.00
CA GLN A 265 -13.90 -4.50 5.91
C GLN A 265 -14.15 -5.77 5.09
N ALA A 266 -13.43 -6.85 5.42
CA ALA A 266 -13.48 -8.11 4.69
C ALA A 266 -13.46 -9.30 5.64
N THR A 267 -14.07 -10.39 5.22
CA THR A 267 -14.07 -11.68 5.90
C THR A 267 -13.61 -12.76 4.92
N PRO A 268 -13.17 -13.95 5.39
CA PRO A 268 -12.87 -15.07 4.51
C PRO A 268 -14.03 -15.39 3.57
N THR A 269 -15.27 -15.39 4.09
CA THR A 269 -16.49 -15.64 3.30
C THR A 269 -16.65 -14.65 2.14
N ALA A 270 -16.51 -13.34 2.39
CA ALA A 270 -16.63 -12.33 1.34
C ALA A 270 -15.56 -12.49 0.25
N VAL A 271 -14.34 -12.90 0.62
CA VAL A 271 -13.26 -13.21 -0.33
C VAL A 271 -13.53 -14.52 -1.09
N THR A 272 -14.08 -15.56 -0.45
CA THR A 272 -14.54 -16.78 -1.13
C THR A 272 -15.66 -16.49 -2.14
N GLU A 273 -16.63 -15.65 -1.78
CA GLU A 273 -17.74 -15.27 -2.67
C GLU A 273 -17.28 -14.44 -3.87
N ALA A 274 -16.35 -13.50 -3.67
CA ALA A 274 -15.79 -12.67 -4.74
C ALA A 274 -14.89 -13.47 -5.69
N TRP A 275 -13.92 -14.22 -5.14
CA TRP A 275 -12.83 -14.82 -5.93
C TRP A 275 -12.97 -16.33 -6.17
N GLY A 276 -13.82 -17.05 -5.43
CA GLY A 276 -13.88 -18.51 -5.48
C GLY A 276 -12.68 -19.21 -4.83
N PHE A 277 -11.92 -18.53 -3.97
CA PHE A 277 -10.74 -19.10 -3.32
C PHE A 277 -11.12 -20.12 -2.24
N GLN A 278 -10.61 -21.34 -2.39
CA GLN A 278 -10.81 -22.45 -1.45
C GLN A 278 -10.00 -22.30 -0.16
N ASP A 279 -8.97 -21.45 -0.16
CA ASP A 279 -8.03 -21.21 0.95
C ASP A 279 -8.14 -19.81 1.57
N ALA A 280 -9.24 -19.09 1.32
CA ALA A 280 -9.48 -17.75 1.87
C ALA A 280 -9.45 -17.68 3.41
N SER A 281 -9.74 -18.79 4.10
CA SER A 281 -9.66 -18.91 5.56
C SER A 281 -8.22 -18.91 6.13
N LYS A 282 -7.20 -18.99 5.28
CA LYS A 282 -5.78 -18.88 5.65
C LYS A 282 -5.20 -17.47 5.48
N ILE A 283 -5.98 -16.54 4.92
CA ILE A 283 -5.53 -15.17 4.64
C ILE A 283 -5.68 -14.34 5.91
N GLU A 284 -4.64 -13.59 6.28
CA GLU A 284 -4.69 -12.73 7.46
C GLU A 284 -5.72 -11.58 7.35
N PRO A 285 -6.24 -11.04 8.47
CA PRO A 285 -7.33 -10.06 8.45
C PRO A 285 -7.08 -8.77 7.67
N ARG A 286 -5.82 -8.29 7.58
CA ARG A 286 -5.50 -7.10 6.78
C ARG A 286 -5.41 -7.42 5.28
N PRO A 287 -4.67 -8.45 4.81
CA PRO A 287 -4.70 -8.84 3.41
C PRO A 287 -6.08 -9.20 2.85
N LEU A 288 -7.00 -9.77 3.65
CA LEU A 288 -8.40 -9.97 3.21
C LEU A 288 -9.03 -8.68 2.65
N GLN A 289 -8.77 -7.53 3.30
CA GLN A 289 -9.30 -6.22 2.89
C GLN A 289 -8.72 -5.76 1.55
N ALA A 290 -7.41 -5.98 1.35
CA ALA A 290 -6.73 -5.67 0.10
C ALA A 290 -7.19 -6.59 -1.04
N ILE A 291 -7.38 -7.88 -0.79
CA ILE A 291 -7.82 -8.88 -1.78
C ILE A 291 -9.28 -8.65 -2.19
N LEU A 292 -10.15 -8.28 -1.25
CA LEU A 292 -11.53 -7.89 -1.56
C LEU A 292 -11.60 -6.58 -2.36
N ALA A 293 -10.74 -5.60 -2.05
CA ALA A 293 -10.62 -4.38 -2.84
C ALA A 293 -10.03 -4.63 -4.25
N ASP A 294 -9.06 -5.54 -4.40
CA ASP A 294 -8.50 -5.88 -5.71
C ASP A 294 -9.56 -6.45 -6.66
N PHE A 295 -10.54 -7.21 -6.15
CA PHE A 295 -11.67 -7.70 -6.92
C PHE A 295 -12.49 -6.58 -7.57
N GLN A 296 -12.62 -5.43 -6.89
CA GLN A 296 -13.40 -4.29 -7.37
C GLN A 296 -12.77 -3.61 -8.60
N ASN A 297 -11.50 -3.90 -8.90
CA ASN A 297 -10.86 -3.49 -10.15
C ASN A 297 -11.23 -4.38 -11.36
N GLY A 298 -12.03 -5.44 -11.16
CA GLY A 298 -12.52 -6.31 -12.24
C GLY A 298 -11.41 -7.01 -12.99
N ASP A 299 -11.36 -6.81 -14.31
CA ASP A 299 -10.31 -7.37 -15.18
C ASP A 299 -8.93 -6.72 -14.95
N PHE A 300 -8.89 -5.51 -14.40
CA PHE A 300 -7.63 -4.83 -14.06
C PHE A 300 -7.00 -5.27 -12.74
N ALA A 301 -7.66 -6.18 -12.00
CA ALA A 301 -7.19 -6.71 -10.72
C ALA A 301 -5.75 -7.26 -10.78
N ASN A 302 -4.95 -6.94 -9.77
CA ASN A 302 -3.56 -7.35 -9.68
C ASN A 302 -3.42 -8.89 -9.61
N ILE A 303 -4.35 -9.58 -8.93
CA ILE A 303 -4.40 -11.05 -8.86
C ILE A 303 -4.55 -11.67 -10.24
N ARG A 304 -5.48 -11.19 -11.08
CA ARG A 304 -5.68 -11.72 -12.44
C ARG A 304 -4.43 -11.52 -13.30
N ARG A 305 -3.81 -10.34 -13.19
CA ARG A 305 -2.64 -9.94 -13.97
C ARG A 305 -1.37 -10.72 -13.61
N ALA A 306 -1.17 -11.06 -12.34
CA ALA A 306 0.04 -11.72 -11.86
C ALA A 306 -0.11 -13.26 -11.76
N PHE A 307 -1.29 -13.76 -11.39
CA PHE A 307 -1.49 -15.18 -11.07
C PHE A 307 -2.45 -15.90 -12.04
N GLY A 308 -3.05 -15.19 -12.99
CA GLY A 308 -4.02 -15.74 -13.93
C GLY A 308 -5.30 -16.23 -13.25
N TYR A 309 -5.94 -17.22 -13.85
CA TYR A 309 -7.07 -17.91 -13.23
C TYR A 309 -6.57 -18.88 -12.14
N THR A 310 -7.06 -18.71 -10.91
CA THR A 310 -6.79 -19.63 -9.80
C THR A 310 -7.98 -19.74 -8.85
N THR A 311 -8.18 -20.93 -8.28
CA THR A 311 -9.12 -21.18 -7.16
C THR A 311 -8.40 -21.41 -5.83
N LEU A 312 -7.08 -21.25 -5.81
CA LEU A 312 -6.22 -21.25 -4.62
C LEU A 312 -5.32 -20.01 -4.66
N PHE A 313 -5.49 -19.10 -3.71
CA PHE A 313 -4.69 -17.89 -3.63
C PHE A 313 -3.25 -18.20 -3.21
N GLN A 314 -3.08 -19.14 -2.27
CA GLN A 314 -1.83 -19.55 -1.65
C GLN A 314 -1.15 -18.37 -0.93
N PRO A 315 -1.74 -17.82 0.16
CA PRO A 315 -1.26 -16.58 0.79
C PRO A 315 0.22 -16.62 1.18
N ASP A 316 0.67 -17.73 1.80
CA ASP A 316 2.06 -17.97 2.21
C ASP A 316 3.06 -18.18 1.07
N LYS A 317 2.60 -18.40 -0.17
CA LYS A 317 3.51 -18.66 -1.28
C LYS A 317 4.31 -17.39 -1.59
N ALA A 318 5.62 -17.54 -1.73
CA ALA A 318 6.48 -16.46 -2.16
C ALA A 318 6.12 -15.99 -3.58
N ALA A 319 5.97 -14.67 -3.77
CA ALA A 319 5.82 -14.08 -5.08
C ALA A 319 7.16 -14.04 -5.82
N THR A 320 7.13 -14.27 -7.13
CA THR A 320 8.29 -14.17 -8.02
C THR A 320 8.53 -12.73 -8.49
N ARG A 321 9.71 -12.44 -9.02
CA ARG A 321 10.03 -11.15 -9.64
C ARG A 321 9.09 -10.81 -10.82
N ALA A 322 8.72 -11.80 -11.63
CA ALA A 322 7.77 -11.64 -12.73
C ALA A 322 6.35 -11.32 -12.23
N GLU A 323 5.84 -12.06 -11.23
CA GLU A 323 4.54 -11.77 -10.60
C GLU A 323 4.52 -10.36 -9.99
N ALA A 324 5.59 -9.96 -9.28
CA ALA A 324 5.71 -8.63 -8.68
C ALA A 324 5.77 -7.51 -9.74
N ALA A 325 6.50 -7.71 -10.84
CA ALA A 325 6.53 -6.78 -11.97
C ALA A 325 5.15 -6.61 -12.60
N ALA A 326 4.42 -7.70 -12.82
CA ALA A 326 3.06 -7.68 -13.35
C ALA A 326 2.12 -6.86 -12.46
N VAL A 327 2.18 -7.06 -11.13
CA VAL A 327 1.44 -6.25 -10.15
C VAL A 327 1.78 -4.75 -10.28
N LEU A 328 3.06 -4.40 -10.39
CA LEU A 328 3.55 -3.01 -10.49
C LEU A 328 3.29 -2.33 -11.85
N TRP A 329 3.02 -3.08 -12.92
CA TRP A 329 2.89 -2.51 -14.28
C TRP A 329 1.72 -1.55 -14.46
N ARG A 330 0.71 -1.56 -13.58
CA ARG A 330 -0.42 -0.63 -13.59
C ARG A 330 -0.65 -0.07 -12.19
N PHE A 331 -0.90 1.23 -12.08
CA PHE A 331 -1.37 1.88 -10.86
C PHE A 331 -2.70 2.59 -11.08
N GLY A 332 -3.59 2.54 -10.09
CA GLY A 332 -4.90 3.18 -10.10
C GLY A 332 -6.07 2.19 -10.20
N ASN A 333 -7.29 2.73 -10.15
CA ASN A 333 -8.54 1.95 -10.12
C ASN A 333 -9.05 1.64 -11.55
N SER A 334 -10.32 1.27 -11.72
CA SER A 334 -10.90 0.93 -13.03
C SER A 334 -11.22 2.15 -13.93
N THR A 335 -11.39 3.36 -13.37
CA THR A 335 -11.73 4.58 -14.13
C THR A 335 -10.53 5.50 -14.38
N GLU A 336 -9.53 5.47 -13.52
CA GLU A 336 -8.31 6.27 -13.61
C GLU A 336 -7.08 5.40 -13.34
N SER A 337 -6.17 5.31 -14.31
CA SER A 337 -4.94 4.51 -14.16
C SER A 337 -3.81 4.97 -15.07
N VAL A 338 -2.59 4.57 -14.71
CA VAL A 338 -1.38 4.71 -15.52
C VAL A 338 -0.74 3.33 -15.66
N THR A 339 -0.22 2.99 -16.85
CA THR A 339 0.48 1.74 -17.14
C THR A 339 1.95 1.97 -17.51
N GLY A 340 2.78 0.93 -17.37
CA GLY A 340 4.18 0.93 -17.80
C GLY A 340 4.30 1.25 -19.29
N GLN A 341 3.46 0.63 -20.13
CA GLN A 341 3.39 0.90 -21.57
C GLN A 341 3.08 2.36 -21.89
N ALA A 342 2.10 2.98 -21.21
CA ALA A 342 1.75 4.38 -21.43
C ALA A 342 2.88 5.33 -21.01
N LEU A 343 3.60 4.99 -19.94
CA LEU A 343 4.74 5.77 -19.44
C LEU A 343 5.99 5.61 -20.35
N ARG A 344 6.20 4.43 -20.93
CA ARG A 344 7.26 4.15 -21.92
C ARG A 344 6.95 4.83 -23.26
N ASN A 345 5.70 4.79 -23.70
CA ASN A 345 5.23 5.26 -25.01
C ASN A 345 4.09 6.30 -24.91
N PRO A 346 4.34 7.50 -24.33
CA PRO A 346 3.28 8.49 -24.07
C PRO A 346 2.56 8.99 -25.33
N GLY A 347 3.20 8.93 -26.50
CA GLY A 347 2.60 9.29 -27.78
C GLY A 347 1.66 8.25 -28.40
N ALA A 348 1.58 7.03 -27.84
CA ALA A 348 0.68 5.98 -28.35
C ALA A 348 -0.77 6.21 -27.89
N ALA A 349 -0.96 6.58 -26.62
CA ALA A 349 -2.27 6.78 -26.01
C ALA A 349 -3.10 7.91 -26.66
N VAL A 350 -2.46 8.85 -27.36
CA VAL A 350 -3.13 9.98 -28.04
C VAL A 350 -3.68 9.60 -29.42
N LYS A 351 -3.19 8.50 -30.02
CA LYS A 351 -3.65 8.03 -31.35
C LYS A 351 -4.96 7.26 -31.27
N GLU A 352 -5.12 6.43 -30.24
CA GLU A 352 -6.32 5.61 -30.06
C GLU A 352 -7.59 6.44 -29.84
N SER A 353 -7.45 7.67 -29.31
CA SER A 353 -8.56 8.63 -29.17
C SER A 353 -8.84 9.47 -30.42
N THR A 354 -7.94 9.51 -31.42
CA THR A 354 -8.13 10.33 -32.63
C THR A 354 -8.71 9.56 -33.81
N ASP A 355 -8.60 8.23 -33.83
CA ASP A 355 -9.18 7.38 -34.89
C ASP A 355 -10.68 7.05 -34.69
N GLN A 356 -11.31 7.47 -33.58
CA GLN A 356 -12.76 7.32 -33.37
C GLN A 356 -13.62 8.50 -33.86
N GLU A 357 -13.02 9.65 -34.23
CA GLU A 357 -13.77 10.86 -34.60
C GLU A 357 -13.81 11.11 -36.12
N ASN A 358 -14.13 10.08 -36.94
CA ASN A 358 -14.66 10.33 -38.29
C ASN A 358 -15.48 9.18 -38.92
N PRO A 359 -16.81 9.15 -38.68
CA PRO A 359 -17.76 8.41 -39.51
C PRO A 359 -18.51 9.33 -40.49
N GLY A 360 -17.79 9.98 -41.42
CA GLY A 360 -18.33 10.46 -42.70
C GLY A 360 -19.10 11.79 -42.70
N GLY A 361 -18.60 12.73 -43.51
CA GLY A 361 -19.37 13.84 -44.08
C GLY A 361 -19.65 13.61 -45.56
#